data_AF-A0A2M7AR63-F1
#
_entry.id   AF-A0A2M7AR63-F1
#
_cell.length_a   1.000
_cell.length_b   1.000
_cell.length_c   1.000
_cell.angle_alpha   90.00
_cell.angle_beta   90.00
_cell.angle_gamma   90.00
#
_symmetry.space_group_name_H-M   'P 1'
#
loop_
_entity.id
_entity.type
_entity.pdbx_description
1 polymer ?
#
loop_
_entity_poly.entity_id
_entity_poly.type
_entity_poly.pdbx_seq_one_letter_code
_entity_poly.pdbx_strand_id
1 'polypeptide(L)'
;MILLLTTLGVTLGEIKNKNDLKSLFEEKKLSIKKQIEGLKFSFNSLDKFMKNLGETGTMVKPEIKKLKPFDIYYTEKVGPYVEIGHYCDELASMFEDKGKDFTTMAVFENPTYQPKKSLIKIAVVAKWGMRIKQKYKNEIKKMKFNPGKVITYTHNGAGELLSLFWKELEKYCRLNRIEIRHKVPDFEIYRKVSEDPRKQFFEIYLPIK
;
A
#
# COMPACT_ATOMS: atom_id res chain seq x y z
N MET A 1 37.74 -19.75 13.78
CA MET A 1 36.85 -19.64 12.59
C MET A 1 35.37 -19.70 12.96
N ILE A 2 34.92 -20.73 13.70
CA ILE A 2 33.55 -20.77 14.27
C ILE A 2 33.28 -19.51 15.10
N LEU A 3 34.23 -19.14 15.98
CA LEU A 3 34.15 -17.93 16.80
C LEU A 3 33.93 -16.65 15.97
N LEU A 4 34.63 -16.50 14.84
CA LEU A 4 34.51 -15.33 13.96
C LEU A 4 33.10 -15.26 13.33
N LEU A 5 32.59 -16.37 12.79
CA LEU A 5 31.25 -16.41 12.22
C LEU A 5 30.16 -16.17 13.28
N THR A 6 30.35 -16.67 14.50
CA THR A 6 29.43 -16.39 15.61
C THR A 6 29.49 -14.93 16.05
N THR A 7 30.65 -14.25 16.02
CA THR A 7 30.72 -12.80 16.31
C THR A 7 29.98 -11.95 15.27
N LEU A 8 29.84 -12.47 14.04
CA LEU A 8 29.02 -11.84 13.02
C LEU A 8 27.53 -12.20 13.17
N GLY A 9 27.16 -13.11 14.07
CA GLY A 9 25.80 -13.57 14.27
C GLY A 9 25.36 -14.62 13.24
N VAL A 10 26.26 -15.49 12.78
CA VAL A 10 25.93 -16.74 12.09
C VAL A 10 25.74 -17.83 13.13
N THR A 11 24.64 -18.58 13.06
CA THR A 11 24.31 -19.62 14.02
C THR A 11 25.14 -20.88 13.82
N LEU A 12 25.33 -21.68 14.88
CA LEU A 12 26.06 -22.94 14.79
C LEU A 12 25.41 -23.95 13.83
N GLY A 13 24.08 -23.89 13.65
CA GLY A 13 23.36 -24.72 12.68
C GLY A 13 23.70 -24.37 11.23
N GLU A 14 23.80 -23.08 10.92
CA GLU A 14 24.21 -22.60 9.58
C GLU A 14 25.66 -22.96 9.26
N ILE A 15 26.53 -22.92 10.27
CA ILE A 15 27.94 -23.31 10.15
C ILE A 15 28.09 -24.82 9.88
N LYS A 16 27.23 -25.66 10.48
CA LYS A 16 27.27 -27.12 10.29
C LYS A 16 26.71 -27.58 8.95
N ASN A 17 25.77 -26.83 8.37
CA ASN A 17 25.04 -27.24 7.16
C ASN A 17 25.64 -26.73 5.85
N LYS A 18 26.72 -25.94 5.89
CA LYS A 18 27.37 -25.41 4.68
C LYS A 18 28.83 -25.79 4.61
N ASN A 19 29.17 -26.54 3.56
CA ASN A 19 30.54 -26.99 3.28
C ASN A 19 31.41 -25.87 2.63
N ASP A 20 30.81 -24.76 2.19
CA ASP A 20 31.55 -23.61 1.64
C ASP A 20 31.47 -22.37 2.54
N LEU A 21 32.62 -22.06 3.14
CA LEU A 21 32.83 -20.92 4.01
C LEU A 21 32.67 -19.59 3.26
N LYS A 22 33.07 -19.52 1.99
CA LYS A 22 32.99 -18.29 1.19
C LYS A 22 31.53 -17.89 0.98
N SER A 23 30.68 -18.87 0.64
CA SER A 23 29.22 -18.66 0.52
C SER A 23 28.59 -18.18 1.83
N LEU A 24 28.98 -18.72 2.99
CA LEU A 24 28.52 -18.24 4.30
C LEU A 24 28.87 -16.75 4.54
N PHE A 25 30.10 -16.34 4.22
CA PHE A 25 30.51 -14.94 4.36
C PHE A 25 29.77 -14.01 3.39
N GLU A 26 29.60 -14.40 2.13
CA GLU A 26 28.89 -13.57 1.14
C GLU A 26 27.39 -13.43 1.49
N GLU A 27 26.73 -14.52 1.90
CA GLU A 27 25.35 -14.45 2.39
C GLU A 27 25.23 -13.55 3.62
N LYS A 28 26.19 -13.63 4.54
CA LYS A 28 26.18 -12.78 5.73
C LYS A 28 26.39 -11.32 5.38
N LYS A 29 27.29 -11.01 4.45
CA LYS A 29 27.51 -9.66 3.91
C LYS A 29 26.24 -9.11 3.26
N LEU A 30 25.53 -9.92 2.48
CA LEU A 30 24.23 -9.56 1.90
C LEU A 30 23.16 -9.31 2.97
N SER A 31 23.11 -10.15 4.01
CA SER A 31 22.18 -9.99 5.14
C SER A 31 22.44 -8.71 5.92
N ILE A 32 23.70 -8.43 6.28
CA ILE A 32 24.10 -7.18 6.94
C ILE A 32 23.76 -5.97 6.06
N LYS A 33 24.01 -6.03 4.74
CA LYS A 33 23.63 -4.95 3.82
C LYS A 33 22.13 -4.69 3.85
N LYS A 34 21.29 -5.73 3.82
CA LYS A 34 19.83 -5.60 3.93
C LYS A 34 19.42 -4.98 5.28
N GLN A 35 20.07 -5.36 6.39
CA GLN A 35 19.81 -4.76 7.70
C GLN A 35 20.17 -3.27 7.73
N ILE A 36 21.32 -2.89 7.20
CA ILE A 36 21.74 -1.47 7.10
C ILE A 36 20.73 -0.67 6.30
N GLU A 37 20.29 -1.18 5.14
CA GLU A 37 19.27 -0.51 4.34
C GLU A 37 17.92 -0.41 5.08
N GLY A 38 17.53 -1.45 5.83
CA GLY A 38 16.34 -1.44 6.67
C GLY A 38 16.42 -0.39 7.78
N LEU A 39 17.54 -0.32 8.49
CA LEU A 39 17.77 0.68 9.55
C LEU A 39 17.77 2.10 8.98
N LYS A 40 18.41 2.33 7.83
CA LYS A 40 18.37 3.64 7.15
C LYS A 40 16.94 4.03 6.77
N PHE A 41 16.15 3.09 6.26
CA PHE A 41 14.75 3.32 5.93
C PHE A 41 13.91 3.69 7.16
N SER A 42 14.08 2.95 8.27
CA SER A 42 13.38 3.23 9.52
C SER A 42 13.78 4.58 10.11
N PHE A 43 15.08 4.90 10.12
CA PHE A 43 15.59 6.18 10.59
C PHE A 43 14.98 7.35 9.81
N ASN A 44 14.99 7.29 8.46
CA ASN A 44 14.38 8.31 7.62
C ASN A 44 12.86 8.43 7.85
N SER A 45 12.19 7.31 8.15
CA SER A 45 10.75 7.30 8.46
C SER A 45 10.47 8.01 9.79
N LEU A 46 11.31 7.80 10.81
CA LEU A 46 11.22 8.49 12.10
C LEU A 46 11.42 10.00 11.93
N ASP A 47 12.45 10.43 11.20
CA ASP A 47 12.68 11.84 10.91
C ASP A 47 11.46 12.49 10.21
N LYS A 48 10.87 11.77 9.24
CA LYS A 48 9.65 12.22 8.56
C LYS A 48 8.49 12.37 9.54
N PHE A 49 8.25 11.39 10.41
CA PHE A 49 7.14 11.45 11.37
C PHE A 49 7.35 12.53 12.42
N MET A 50 8.57 12.70 12.94
CA MET A 50 8.91 13.78 13.88
C MET A 50 8.68 15.15 13.25
N LYS A 51 9.14 15.34 12.01
CA LYS A 51 8.90 16.57 11.26
C LYS A 51 7.41 16.84 11.07
N ASN A 52 6.65 15.84 10.61
CA ASN A 52 5.21 15.99 10.42
C ASN A 52 4.49 16.34 11.73
N LEU A 53 4.85 15.70 12.85
CA LEU A 53 4.27 16.00 14.15
C LEU A 53 4.52 17.45 14.58
N GLY A 54 5.72 17.97 14.33
CA GLY A 54 6.05 19.38 14.59
C GLY A 54 5.30 20.38 13.71
N GLU A 55 5.00 20.01 12.46
CA GLU A 55 4.34 20.90 11.49
C GLU A 55 2.80 20.82 11.54
N THR A 56 2.24 19.63 11.74
CA THR A 56 0.79 19.36 11.57
C THR A 56 0.11 18.81 12.82
N GLY A 57 0.87 18.47 13.87
CA GLY A 57 0.35 17.76 15.05
C GLY A 57 -0.04 16.30 14.78
N THR A 58 0.29 15.76 13.61
CA THR A 58 -0.01 14.39 13.18
C THR A 58 1.20 13.74 12.53
N MET A 59 1.24 12.40 12.45
CA MET A 59 2.32 11.68 11.77
C MET A 59 2.27 11.83 10.25
N VAL A 60 1.20 12.44 9.72
CA VAL A 60 1.01 12.67 8.29
C VAL A 60 1.15 14.15 7.96
N LYS A 61 1.62 14.42 6.75
CA LYS A 61 1.55 15.75 6.13
C LYS A 61 0.76 15.60 4.84
N PRO A 62 -0.57 15.73 4.90
CA PRO A 62 -1.42 15.44 3.77
C PRO A 62 -1.48 16.61 2.79
N GLU A 63 -1.93 16.32 1.57
CA GLU A 63 -2.18 17.29 0.51
C GLU A 63 -3.67 17.32 0.17
N ILE A 64 -4.20 18.51 -0.15
CA ILE A 64 -5.56 18.63 -0.68
C ILE A 64 -5.50 18.62 -2.21
N LYS A 65 -6.28 17.73 -2.84
CA LYS A 65 -6.37 17.60 -4.29
C LYS A 65 -7.82 17.70 -4.75
N LYS A 66 -8.02 18.21 -5.96
CA LYS A 66 -9.31 18.16 -6.65
C LYS A 66 -9.19 17.18 -7.82
N LEU A 67 -9.81 16.02 -7.67
CA LEU A 67 -9.80 14.95 -8.65
C LEU A 67 -11.02 15.09 -9.57
N LYS A 68 -10.79 15.00 -10.88
CA LYS A 68 -11.85 14.91 -11.88
C LYS A 68 -12.50 13.52 -11.80
N PRO A 69 -13.79 13.38 -12.17
CA PRO A 69 -14.39 12.06 -12.32
C PRO A 69 -13.63 11.20 -13.33
N PHE A 70 -13.50 9.90 -13.07
CA PHE A 70 -12.86 8.94 -13.96
C PHE A 70 -13.60 7.62 -13.98
N ASP A 71 -13.43 6.85 -15.06
CA ASP A 71 -14.03 5.53 -15.18
C ASP A 71 -13.19 4.48 -14.47
N ILE A 72 -13.86 3.51 -13.85
CA ILE A 72 -13.22 2.34 -13.24
C ILE A 72 -13.89 1.06 -13.71
N TYR A 73 -13.09 0.00 -13.82
CA TYR A 73 -13.56 -1.38 -13.85
C TYR A 73 -13.39 -1.98 -12.47
N TYR A 74 -14.38 -2.73 -11.97
CA TYR A 74 -14.32 -3.23 -10.61
C TYR A 74 -15.04 -4.57 -10.42
N THR A 75 -14.63 -5.27 -9.36
CA THR A 75 -15.34 -6.40 -8.77
C THR A 75 -15.65 -6.10 -7.32
N GLU A 76 -16.74 -6.68 -6.81
CA GLU A 76 -17.12 -6.57 -5.41
C GLU A 76 -16.54 -7.77 -4.65
N LYS A 77 -15.88 -7.50 -3.53
CA LYS A 77 -15.27 -8.51 -2.66
C LYS A 77 -15.74 -8.29 -1.24
N VAL A 78 -15.89 -9.38 -0.50
CA VAL A 78 -16.12 -9.37 0.95
C VAL A 78 -14.98 -10.15 1.59
N GLY A 79 -14.16 -9.49 2.39
CA GLY A 79 -12.98 -10.13 2.95
C GLY A 79 -12.14 -9.21 3.82
N PRO A 80 -10.99 -9.72 4.30
CA PRO A 80 -10.08 -8.95 5.13
C PRO A 80 -9.17 -8.04 4.29
N TYR A 81 -8.66 -6.97 4.90
CA TYR A 81 -7.79 -6.01 4.19
C TYR A 81 -6.45 -6.61 3.74
N VAL A 82 -5.95 -7.61 4.47
CA VAL A 82 -4.70 -8.30 4.13
C VAL A 82 -4.76 -9.00 2.76
N GLU A 83 -5.96 -9.32 2.26
CA GLU A 83 -6.18 -9.97 0.97
C GLU A 83 -6.35 -8.98 -0.19
N ILE A 84 -6.36 -7.66 0.05
CA ILE A 84 -6.58 -6.67 -1.02
C ILE A 84 -5.53 -6.79 -2.13
N GLY A 85 -4.28 -7.07 -1.78
CA GLY A 85 -3.21 -7.33 -2.75
C GLY A 85 -3.55 -8.50 -3.67
N HIS A 86 -3.98 -9.63 -3.11
CA HIS A 86 -4.41 -10.79 -3.89
C HIS A 86 -5.63 -10.48 -4.76
N TYR A 87 -6.62 -9.74 -4.26
CA TYR A 87 -7.76 -9.34 -5.08
C TYR A 87 -7.37 -8.42 -6.24
N CYS A 88 -6.38 -7.55 -6.03
CA CYS A 88 -5.83 -6.71 -7.09
C CYS A 88 -5.13 -7.55 -8.17
N ASP A 89 -4.36 -8.56 -7.79
CA ASP A 89 -3.70 -9.49 -8.72
C ASP A 89 -4.73 -10.36 -9.47
N GLU A 90 -5.77 -10.82 -8.76
CA GLU A 90 -6.90 -11.55 -9.33
C GLU A 90 -7.59 -10.70 -10.41
N LEU A 91 -7.99 -9.47 -10.09
CA LEU A 91 -8.60 -8.55 -11.05
C LEU A 91 -7.65 -8.25 -12.21
N ALA A 92 -6.36 -8.06 -11.93
CA ALA A 92 -5.36 -7.85 -12.98
C ALA A 92 -5.32 -9.04 -13.94
N SER A 93 -5.41 -10.28 -13.45
CA SER A 93 -5.39 -11.48 -14.29
C SER A 93 -6.57 -11.60 -15.26
N MET A 94 -7.66 -10.85 -15.01
CA MET A 94 -8.87 -10.88 -15.82
C MET A 94 -8.78 -10.01 -17.10
N PHE A 95 -7.75 -9.17 -17.22
CA PHE A 95 -7.49 -8.37 -18.41
C PHE A 95 -6.60 -9.12 -19.41
N GLU A 96 -6.97 -9.03 -20.68
CA GLU A 96 -6.15 -9.46 -21.82
C GLU A 96 -5.04 -8.42 -22.06
N ASP A 97 -5.45 -7.14 -22.15
CA ASP A 97 -4.54 -6.00 -22.23
C ASP A 97 -4.77 -5.05 -21.06
N LYS A 98 -3.71 -4.82 -20.29
CA LYS A 98 -3.70 -3.93 -19.11
C LYS A 98 -3.14 -2.54 -19.42
N GLY A 99 -2.37 -2.41 -20.50
CA GLY A 99 -1.53 -1.25 -20.76
C GLY A 99 -0.32 -1.17 -19.81
N LYS A 100 0.58 -0.21 -20.05
CA LYS A 100 1.82 -0.02 -19.27
C LYS A 100 1.57 0.59 -17.89
N ASP A 101 0.52 1.39 -17.75
CA ASP A 101 0.24 2.16 -16.54
C ASP A 101 -0.99 1.61 -15.80
N PHE A 102 -0.95 0.31 -15.48
CA PHE A 102 -2.03 -0.36 -14.77
C PHE A 102 -2.07 0.10 -13.31
N THR A 103 -3.17 0.73 -12.90
CA THR A 103 -3.34 1.29 -11.56
C THR A 103 -4.52 0.62 -10.88
N THR A 104 -4.26 -0.14 -9.82
CA THR A 104 -5.28 -0.77 -8.98
C THR A 104 -5.66 0.13 -7.82
N MET A 105 -6.89 -0.05 -7.33
CA MET A 105 -7.44 0.68 -6.20
C MET A 105 -8.41 -0.18 -5.41
N ALA A 106 -8.56 0.14 -4.13
CA ALA A 106 -9.63 -0.36 -3.28
C ALA A 106 -10.54 0.80 -2.90
N VAL A 107 -11.84 0.62 -3.09
CA VAL A 107 -12.87 1.62 -2.76
C VAL A 107 -13.73 1.07 -1.63
N PHE A 108 -13.83 1.84 -0.54
CA PHE A 108 -14.50 1.45 0.70
C PHE A 108 -15.85 2.19 0.78
N GLU A 109 -16.93 1.51 0.37
CA GLU A 109 -18.26 2.14 0.34
C GLU A 109 -18.83 2.41 1.73
N ASN A 110 -18.44 1.60 2.70
CA ASN A 110 -18.78 1.80 4.09
C ASN A 110 -17.54 2.33 4.83
N PRO A 111 -17.57 3.55 5.37
CA PRO A 111 -16.45 4.15 6.09
C PRO A 111 -16.17 3.49 7.46
N THR A 112 -16.96 2.48 7.85
CA THR A 112 -16.75 1.75 9.10
C THR A 112 -15.55 0.82 8.96
N TYR A 113 -14.49 1.06 9.74
CA TYR A 113 -13.29 0.21 9.77
C TYR A 113 -13.62 -1.24 10.19
N GLN A 114 -13.70 -2.15 9.23
CA GLN A 114 -14.02 -3.58 9.42
C GLN A 114 -12.95 -4.48 8.77
N PRO A 115 -11.72 -4.53 9.32
CA PRO A 115 -10.57 -5.11 8.64
C PRO A 115 -10.63 -6.62 8.39
N LYS A 116 -11.58 -7.34 9.01
CA LYS A 116 -11.78 -8.79 8.83
C LYS A 116 -12.85 -9.15 7.80
N LYS A 117 -13.85 -8.30 7.61
CA LYS A 117 -15.03 -8.58 6.77
C LYS A 117 -15.60 -7.29 6.21
N SER A 118 -14.82 -6.62 5.36
CA SER A 118 -15.26 -5.40 4.70
C SER A 118 -15.83 -5.72 3.33
N LEU A 119 -16.89 -5.00 2.95
CA LEU A 119 -17.29 -4.90 1.55
C LEU A 119 -16.34 -3.92 0.87
N ILE A 120 -15.64 -4.38 -0.17
CA ILE A 120 -14.61 -3.61 -0.87
C ILE A 120 -14.86 -3.74 -2.36
N LYS A 121 -14.86 -2.61 -3.07
CA LYS A 121 -14.77 -2.62 -4.52
C LYS A 121 -13.30 -2.60 -4.90
N ILE A 122 -12.83 -3.71 -5.46
CA ILE A 122 -11.48 -3.82 -6.00
C ILE A 122 -11.56 -3.39 -7.45
N ALA A 123 -10.79 -2.37 -7.80
CA ALA A 123 -10.96 -1.68 -9.06
C ALA A 123 -9.64 -1.32 -9.74
N VAL A 124 -9.75 -0.99 -11.02
CA VAL A 124 -8.66 -0.45 -11.84
C VAL A 124 -9.15 0.79 -12.55
N VAL A 125 -8.27 1.79 -12.69
CA VAL A 125 -8.57 2.98 -13.49
C VAL A 125 -8.71 2.58 -14.95
N ALA A 126 -9.87 2.83 -15.55
CA ALA A 126 -10.11 2.51 -16.95
C ALA A 126 -9.27 3.44 -17.85
N LYS A 127 -8.48 2.83 -18.74
CA LYS A 127 -7.66 3.52 -19.74
C LYS A 127 -7.99 3.02 -21.13
N TRP A 128 -7.68 3.85 -22.12
CA TRP A 128 -7.85 3.48 -23.52
C TRP A 128 -7.00 2.25 -23.86
N GLY A 129 -7.58 1.32 -24.62
CA GLY A 129 -6.93 0.07 -25.03
C GLY A 129 -6.99 -1.07 -24.00
N MET A 130 -7.55 -0.86 -22.80
CA MET A 130 -7.77 -1.97 -21.86
C MET A 130 -8.84 -2.94 -22.38
N ARG A 131 -8.55 -4.25 -22.35
CA ARG A 131 -9.47 -5.30 -22.79
C ARG A 131 -9.65 -6.36 -21.72
N ILE A 132 -10.91 -6.64 -21.38
CA ILE A 132 -11.29 -7.71 -20.44
C ILE A 132 -11.38 -9.03 -21.22
N LYS A 133 -10.80 -10.11 -20.68
CA LYS A 133 -10.91 -11.44 -21.28
C LYS A 133 -12.38 -11.84 -21.38
N GLN A 134 -12.78 -12.44 -22.50
CA GLN A 134 -14.18 -12.74 -22.81
C GLN A 134 -14.92 -13.47 -21.67
N LYS A 135 -14.27 -14.42 -20.99
CA LYS A 135 -14.86 -15.17 -19.87
C LYS A 135 -15.26 -14.33 -18.65
N TYR A 136 -14.62 -13.17 -18.44
CA TYR A 136 -14.85 -12.32 -17.26
C TYR A 136 -15.74 -11.10 -17.54
N LYS A 137 -16.30 -10.97 -18.75
CA LYS A 137 -17.09 -9.78 -19.14
C LYS A 137 -18.32 -9.54 -18.26
N ASN A 138 -18.92 -10.59 -17.71
CA ASN A 138 -20.09 -10.49 -16.85
C ASN A 138 -19.72 -10.32 -15.35
N GLU A 139 -18.48 -10.60 -14.99
CA GLU A 139 -17.99 -10.47 -13.60
C GLU A 139 -17.49 -9.06 -13.30
N ILE A 140 -16.86 -8.42 -14.29
CA ILE A 140 -16.31 -7.07 -14.15
C ILE A 140 -17.37 -6.02 -14.47
N LYS A 141 -17.67 -5.20 -13.48
CA LYS A 141 -18.57 -4.05 -13.60
C LYS A 141 -17.79 -2.80 -14.02
N LYS A 142 -18.46 -1.84 -14.66
CA LYS A 142 -17.91 -0.51 -14.97
C LYS A 142 -18.73 0.57 -14.30
N MET A 143 -18.08 1.58 -13.73
CA MET A 143 -18.76 2.78 -13.23
C MET A 143 -17.91 4.03 -13.41
N LYS A 144 -18.56 5.20 -13.35
CA LYS A 144 -17.89 6.48 -13.23
C LYS A 144 -17.71 6.82 -11.76
N PHE A 145 -16.47 6.96 -11.32
CA PHE A 145 -16.11 7.31 -9.94
C PHE A 145 -15.88 8.82 -9.82
N ASN A 146 -16.49 9.45 -8.81
CA ASN A 146 -16.48 10.91 -8.63
C ASN A 146 -15.98 11.32 -7.22
N PRO A 147 -14.66 11.28 -7.00
CA PRO A 147 -14.08 11.58 -5.69
C PRO A 147 -14.12 13.07 -5.33
N GLY A 148 -14.11 13.98 -6.31
CA GLY A 148 -14.19 15.43 -6.06
C GLY A 148 -12.97 15.97 -5.31
N LYS A 149 -13.21 16.72 -4.24
CA LYS A 149 -12.15 17.26 -3.38
C LYS A 149 -11.77 16.22 -2.32
N VAL A 150 -10.49 15.95 -2.19
CA VAL A 150 -9.95 14.93 -1.31
C VAL A 150 -8.76 15.48 -0.55
N ILE A 151 -8.54 14.96 0.65
CA ILE A 151 -7.28 15.05 1.35
C ILE A 151 -6.56 13.71 1.19
N THR A 152 -5.28 13.73 0.86
CA THR A 152 -4.52 12.53 0.50
C THR A 152 -3.17 12.49 1.19
N TYR A 153 -2.67 11.28 1.44
CA TYR A 153 -1.35 11.03 1.98
C TYR A 153 -0.70 9.85 1.24
N THR A 154 0.59 10.00 0.91
CA THR A 154 1.38 8.95 0.28
C THR A 154 2.28 8.27 1.32
N HIS A 155 2.12 6.96 1.43
CA HIS A 155 2.95 6.10 2.26
C HIS A 155 3.91 5.28 1.41
N ASN A 156 5.17 5.26 1.83
CA ASN A 156 6.19 4.35 1.34
C ASN A 156 6.60 3.47 2.52
N GLY A 157 6.36 2.17 2.43
CA GLY A 157 6.54 1.22 3.52
C GLY A 157 5.44 0.16 3.56
N ALA A 158 5.39 -0.63 4.62
CA ALA A 158 4.43 -1.74 4.75
C ALA A 158 2.96 -1.27 4.73
N GLY A 159 2.12 -2.00 3.98
CA GLY A 159 0.67 -1.76 3.90
C GLY A 159 -0.09 -1.95 5.23
N GLU A 160 0.46 -2.71 6.18
CA GLU A 160 -0.13 -2.91 7.51
C GLU A 160 -0.34 -1.60 8.28
N LEU A 161 0.48 -0.58 7.97
CA LEU A 161 0.41 0.74 8.59
C LEU A 161 -0.69 1.64 8.01
N LEU A 162 -1.37 1.24 6.92
CA LEU A 162 -2.40 2.09 6.29
C LEU A 162 -3.54 2.42 7.25
N SER A 163 -3.94 1.46 8.08
CA SER A 163 -4.97 1.68 9.12
C SER A 163 -4.60 2.78 10.12
N LEU A 164 -3.32 2.93 10.44
CA LEU A 164 -2.81 3.99 11.29
C LEU A 164 -2.86 5.34 10.58
N PHE A 165 -2.49 5.37 9.30
CA PHE A 165 -2.48 6.62 8.53
C PHE A 165 -3.88 7.14 8.21
N TRP A 166 -4.89 6.28 8.07
CA TRP A 166 -6.30 6.70 8.03
C TRP A 166 -6.68 7.48 9.28
N LYS A 167 -6.36 6.95 10.47
CA LYS A 167 -6.65 7.63 11.75
C LYS A 167 -5.90 8.94 11.89
N GLU A 168 -4.64 9.01 11.46
CA GLU A 168 -3.88 10.26 11.50
C GLU A 168 -4.42 11.30 10.50
N LEU A 169 -4.95 10.87 9.35
CA LEU A 169 -5.60 11.75 8.38
C LEU A 169 -6.92 12.31 8.93
N GLU A 170 -7.75 11.47 9.56
CA GLU A 170 -8.96 11.91 10.26
C GLU A 170 -8.64 12.88 11.41
N LYS A 171 -7.58 12.58 12.19
CA LYS A 171 -7.07 13.46 13.24
C LYS A 171 -6.65 14.80 12.66
N TYR A 172 -5.94 14.83 11.54
CA TYR A 172 -5.55 16.06 10.85
C TYR A 172 -6.79 16.88 10.45
N CYS A 173 -7.80 16.24 9.87
CA CYS A 173 -9.06 16.89 9.51
C CYS A 173 -9.74 17.53 10.73
N ARG A 174 -9.81 16.80 11.86
CA ARG A 174 -10.37 17.31 13.12
C ARG A 174 -9.61 18.52 13.64
N LEU A 175 -8.27 18.46 13.68
CA LEU A 175 -7.42 19.56 14.16
C LEU A 175 -7.59 20.83 13.29
N ASN A 176 -7.79 20.65 11.98
CA ASN A 176 -7.91 21.74 11.02
C ASN A 176 -9.36 22.10 10.66
N ARG A 177 -10.35 21.55 11.36
CA ARG A 177 -11.79 21.76 11.12
C ARG A 177 -12.20 21.49 9.66
N ILE A 178 -11.58 20.51 9.02
CA ILE A 178 -11.91 20.05 7.67
C ILE A 178 -13.04 19.02 7.77
N GLU A 179 -14.13 19.26 7.07
CA GLU A 179 -15.28 18.35 7.09
C GLU A 179 -15.12 17.21 6.08
N ILE A 180 -15.26 15.97 6.58
CA ILE A 180 -15.19 14.74 5.78
C ILE A 180 -16.53 14.49 5.09
N ARG A 181 -16.49 14.07 3.83
CA ARG A 181 -17.68 13.78 3.03
C ARG A 181 -18.01 12.28 3.05
N HIS A 182 -18.68 11.84 4.11
CA HIS A 182 -19.04 10.42 4.33
C HIS A 182 -19.94 9.78 3.25
N LYS A 183 -20.62 10.58 2.42
CA LYS A 183 -21.45 10.07 1.31
C LYS A 183 -20.64 9.64 0.10
N VAL A 184 -19.34 9.96 0.05
CA VAL A 184 -18.46 9.52 -1.02
C VAL A 184 -17.42 8.57 -0.46
N PRO A 185 -17.24 7.40 -1.10
CA PRO A 185 -16.31 6.39 -0.61
C PRO A 185 -14.89 6.90 -0.47
N ASP A 186 -14.25 6.45 0.60
CA ASP A 186 -12.81 6.48 0.78
C ASP A 186 -12.15 5.50 -0.18
N PHE A 187 -10.92 5.78 -0.61
CA PHE A 187 -10.21 4.86 -1.49
C PHE A 187 -8.70 4.88 -1.33
N GLU A 188 -8.08 3.77 -1.71
CA GLU A 188 -6.64 3.56 -1.72
C GLU A 188 -6.17 3.28 -3.15
N ILE A 189 -5.02 3.82 -3.55
CA ILE A 189 -4.35 3.46 -4.80
C ILE A 189 -3.06 2.71 -4.48
N TYR A 190 -2.89 1.56 -5.13
CA TYR A 190 -1.71 0.72 -5.03
C TYR A 190 -0.83 0.95 -6.26
N ARG A 191 0.24 1.74 -6.12
CA ARG A 191 1.13 2.08 -7.24
C ARG A 191 2.16 0.99 -7.52
N LYS A 192 2.65 0.36 -6.46
CA LYS A 192 3.67 -0.69 -6.53
C LYS A 192 3.46 -1.63 -5.36
N VAL A 193 3.11 -2.88 -5.66
CA VAL A 193 3.05 -3.97 -4.70
C VAL A 193 4.33 -4.80 -4.86
N SER A 194 5.04 -5.02 -3.76
CA SER A 194 6.32 -5.73 -3.74
C SER A 194 6.43 -6.52 -2.45
N GLU A 195 7.03 -7.70 -2.47
CA GLU A 195 7.36 -8.44 -1.24
C GLU A 195 8.30 -7.66 -0.32
N ASP A 196 9.10 -6.73 -0.88
CA ASP A 196 9.93 -5.81 -0.10
C ASP A 196 9.09 -4.58 0.31
N PRO A 197 8.73 -4.43 1.60
CA PRO A 197 7.87 -3.34 2.05
C PRO A 197 8.43 -1.95 1.75
N ARG A 198 9.75 -1.82 1.61
CA ARG A 198 10.45 -0.56 1.30
C ARG A 198 10.25 -0.10 -0.15
N LYS A 199 9.69 -0.97 -0.99
CA LYS A 199 9.38 -0.72 -2.39
C LYS A 199 7.88 -0.61 -2.64
N GLN A 200 7.07 -0.71 -1.59
CA GLN A 200 5.63 -0.56 -1.67
C GLN A 200 5.24 0.92 -1.60
N PHE A 201 4.27 1.30 -2.43
CA PHE A 201 3.77 2.68 -2.48
C PHE A 201 2.25 2.67 -2.50
N PHE A 202 1.69 3.35 -1.52
CA PHE A 202 0.26 3.46 -1.29
C PHE A 202 -0.15 4.93 -1.20
N GLU A 203 -1.31 5.25 -1.73
CA GLU A 203 -1.92 6.57 -1.59
C GLU A 203 -3.32 6.41 -1.00
N ILE A 204 -3.58 7.04 0.14
CA ILE A 204 -4.92 7.06 0.76
C ILE A 204 -5.64 8.34 0.36
N TYR A 205 -6.95 8.27 0.12
CA TYR A 205 -7.76 9.38 -0.36
C TYR A 205 -9.07 9.48 0.43
N LEU A 206 -9.17 10.52 1.26
CA LEU A 206 -10.32 10.83 2.10
C LEU A 206 -11.11 11.99 1.48
N PRO A 207 -12.35 11.80 1.01
CA PRO A 207 -13.18 12.87 0.47
C PRO A 207 -13.54 13.92 1.53
N ILE A 208 -13.45 15.19 1.15
CA ILE A 208 -13.73 16.35 2.02
C ILE A 208 -14.65 17.36 1.32
N LYS A 209 -15.21 18.30 2.09
CA LYS A 209 -15.96 19.44 1.53
C LYS A 209 -15.07 20.52 0.91
#